data_AF-A0A9P9BUB7-F1
#
_entry.id   AF-A0A9P9BUB7-F1
#
_cell.length_a   1.000
_cell.length_b   1.000
_cell.length_c   1.000
_cell.angle_alpha   90.00
_cell.angle_beta   90.00
_cell.angle_gamma   90.00
#
_symmetry.space_group_name_H-M   'P 1'
#
loop_
_entity.id
_entity.type
_entity.pdbx_description
1 polymer ?
#
loop_
_entity_poly.entity_id
_entity_poly.type
_entity_poly.pdbx_seq_one_letter_code
_entity_poly.pdbx_strand_id
1 'polypeptide(L)'
;MRLIDCQDFALIDRQDDMAYLALSYVWGLANEDLVALVAPEDGEPDDNRHSRRLPTRVPRVVSDAMTVTTDLGYRYLWVDQFCIDQKADAAVLVNLISQMDLIYMSAQLTIIAASTSGALPGVGDTPRTQQKLLSIPPPGAPGSSDDAGGFTIFTTSPHVYESVKKSVWYQRGWCFQESVLSPARLYFTDHETLFQTHSSAFSE
;
A
#
# COMPACT_ATOMS: atom_id res chain seq x y z
N MET A 1 10.54 -16.06 9.29
CA MET A 1 9.32 -15.24 9.06
C MET A 1 8.52 -15.88 7.94
N ARG A 2 7.24 -15.53 7.78
CA ARG A 2 6.43 -15.96 6.64
C ARG A 2 6.34 -14.87 5.57
N LEU A 3 6.02 -15.26 4.35
CA LEU A 3 5.77 -14.39 3.20
C LEU A 3 4.51 -14.83 2.47
N ILE A 4 3.85 -13.89 1.82
CA ILE A 4 2.80 -14.18 0.84
C ILE A 4 3.46 -14.45 -0.50
N ASP A 5 3.15 -15.61 -1.07
CA ASP A 5 3.37 -15.91 -2.48
C ASP A 5 2.26 -15.29 -3.31
N CYS A 6 2.58 -14.26 -4.09
CA CYS A 6 1.59 -13.53 -4.88
C CYS A 6 1.10 -14.31 -6.10
N GLN A 7 1.82 -15.36 -6.53
CA GLN A 7 1.40 -16.20 -7.66
C GLN A 7 0.46 -17.31 -7.18
N ASP A 8 0.81 -17.96 -6.07
CA ASP A 8 0.07 -19.11 -5.55
C ASP A 8 -0.99 -18.73 -4.50
N PHE A 9 -1.09 -17.44 -4.12
CA PHE A 9 -1.99 -16.93 -3.08
C PHE A 9 -1.88 -17.73 -1.77
N ALA A 10 -0.64 -17.99 -1.34
CA ALA A 10 -0.33 -18.82 -0.19
C ALA A 10 0.68 -18.17 0.74
N LEU A 11 0.55 -18.43 2.04
CA LEU A 11 1.56 -18.13 3.05
C LEU A 11 2.60 -19.24 3.08
N ILE A 12 3.86 -18.87 2.88
CA ILE A 12 5.01 -19.77 2.91
C ILE A 12 6.05 -19.30 3.92
N ASP A 13 6.89 -20.21 4.40
CA ASP A 13 8.05 -19.84 5.22
C ASP A 13 9.17 -19.27 4.36
N ARG A 14 9.74 -18.14 4.80
CA ARG A 14 10.84 -17.48 4.10
C ARG A 14 12.11 -18.34 4.11
N GLN A 15 12.73 -18.45 2.94
CA GLN A 15 14.10 -18.95 2.76
C GLN A 15 15.06 -17.78 2.47
N ASP A 16 16.36 -17.99 2.66
CA ASP A 16 17.37 -16.91 2.60
C ASP A 16 17.54 -16.30 1.20
N ASP A 17 17.23 -17.04 0.14
CA ASP A 17 17.31 -16.64 -1.27
C ASP A 17 16.04 -15.91 -1.77
N MET A 18 15.01 -15.79 -0.94
CA MET A 18 13.73 -15.18 -1.33
C MET A 18 13.79 -13.65 -1.23
N ALA A 19 13.91 -13.00 -2.39
CA ALA A 19 13.72 -11.57 -2.51
C ALA A 19 12.22 -11.21 -2.38
N TYR A 20 11.90 -10.27 -1.50
CA TYR A 20 10.52 -9.89 -1.20
C TYR A 20 10.39 -8.37 -1.09
N LEU A 21 9.15 -7.92 -1.28
CA LEU A 21 8.73 -6.56 -0.96
C LEU A 21 8.00 -6.54 0.38
N ALA A 22 7.97 -5.40 1.06
CA ALA A 22 7.19 -5.22 2.28
C ALA A 22 6.04 -4.25 2.04
N LEU A 23 4.88 -4.50 2.63
CA LEU A 23 3.77 -3.55 2.67
C LEU A 23 3.71 -2.87 4.04
N SER A 24 3.68 -1.54 4.02
CA SER A 24 3.35 -0.74 5.19
C SER A 24 2.05 0.06 4.95
N TYR A 25 1.11 -0.09 5.89
CA TYR A 25 -0.24 0.47 5.78
C TYR A 25 -0.87 0.67 7.16
N VAL A 26 -1.98 1.42 7.20
CA VAL A 26 -2.77 1.63 8.42
C VAL A 26 -3.88 0.58 8.50
N TRP A 27 -3.81 -0.29 9.51
CA TRP A 27 -4.77 -1.38 9.69
C TRP A 27 -6.22 -0.91 9.80
N GLY A 28 -6.46 0.22 10.49
CA GLY A 28 -7.80 0.77 10.65
C GLY A 28 -8.45 1.09 9.31
N LEU A 29 -7.72 1.78 8.42
CA LEU A 29 -8.19 2.14 7.08
C LEU A 29 -8.34 0.92 6.17
N ALA A 30 -7.41 -0.03 6.23
CA ALA A 30 -7.45 -1.22 5.39
C ALA A 30 -8.58 -2.19 5.73
N ASN A 31 -8.97 -2.25 7.01
CA ASN A 31 -10.00 -3.17 7.46
C ASN A 31 -11.40 -2.55 7.49
N GLU A 32 -11.59 -1.25 7.24
CA GLU A 32 -12.93 -0.66 7.09
C GLU A 32 -13.75 -1.39 6.00
N ASP A 33 -13.10 -1.75 4.89
CA ASP A 33 -13.70 -2.55 3.80
C ASP A 33 -14.03 -4.00 4.24
N LEU A 34 -13.30 -4.56 5.21
CA LEU A 34 -13.51 -5.92 5.71
C LEU A 34 -14.50 -5.98 6.87
N VAL A 35 -14.61 -4.94 7.69
CA VAL A 35 -15.59 -4.87 8.79
C VAL A 35 -17.03 -4.92 8.26
N ALA A 36 -17.27 -4.49 7.01
CA ALA A 36 -18.55 -4.66 6.34
C ALA A 36 -18.88 -6.12 5.93
N LEU A 37 -17.90 -7.05 6.00
CA LEU A 37 -18.01 -8.39 5.41
C LEU A 37 -17.60 -9.56 6.31
N VAL A 38 -17.13 -9.33 7.54
CA VAL A 38 -16.79 -10.43 8.47
C VAL A 38 -17.98 -10.75 9.37
N ALA A 39 -18.90 -11.58 8.85
CA ALA A 39 -19.29 -12.74 9.63
C ALA A 39 -18.22 -13.81 9.36
N PRO A 40 -17.55 -14.38 10.38
CA PRO A 40 -16.51 -15.36 10.14
C PRO A 40 -17.18 -16.67 9.71
N GLU A 41 -16.98 -17.08 8.46
CA GLU A 41 -17.12 -18.50 8.13
C GLU A 41 -15.83 -19.19 8.56
N ASP A 42 -15.99 -20.10 9.52
CA ASP A 42 -14.96 -20.97 10.06
C ASP A 42 -14.22 -21.70 8.92
N GLY A 43 -13.02 -21.24 8.59
CA GLY A 43 -12.10 -21.95 7.72
C GLY A 43 -11.40 -23.05 8.52
N GLU A 44 -11.62 -24.30 8.10
CA GLU A 44 -11.05 -25.52 8.69
C GLU A 44 -9.53 -25.45 8.93
N PRO A 45 -9.02 -26.18 9.93
CA PRO A 45 -7.59 -26.28 10.18
C PRO A 45 -6.93 -27.08 9.06
N ASP A 46 -6.32 -26.38 8.10
CA ASP A 46 -5.48 -27.00 7.09
C ASP A 46 -4.21 -27.58 7.77
N ASP A 47 -4.10 -28.91 7.74
CA ASP A 47 -3.09 -29.74 8.42
C ASP A 47 -1.68 -29.63 7.78
N ASN A 48 -1.54 -28.81 6.73
CA ASN A 48 -0.27 -28.64 6.05
C ASN A 48 0.55 -27.48 6.65
N ARG A 49 1.38 -27.81 7.64
CA ARG A 49 2.24 -26.87 8.42
C ARG A 49 3.17 -25.97 7.61
N HIS A 50 3.35 -26.21 6.30
CA HIS A 50 4.34 -25.53 5.47
C HIS A 50 3.74 -24.57 4.43
N SER A 51 2.43 -24.61 4.18
CA SER A 51 1.78 -23.68 3.25
C SER A 51 0.31 -23.51 3.63
N ARG A 52 -0.09 -22.30 4.03
CA ARG A 52 -1.48 -21.98 4.35
C ARG A 52 -2.05 -21.10 3.25
N ARG A 53 -3.17 -21.49 2.64
CA ARG A 53 -3.84 -20.62 1.66
C ARG A 53 -4.30 -19.32 2.30
N LEU A 54 -4.17 -18.21 1.57
CA LEU A 54 -4.76 -16.95 2.00
C LEU A 54 -6.29 -17.05 1.98
N PRO A 55 -7.00 -16.27 2.81
CA PRO A 55 -8.45 -16.18 2.74
C PRO A 55 -8.91 -15.75 1.33
N THR A 56 -10.09 -16.19 0.92
CA THR A 56 -10.69 -15.82 -0.39
C THR A 56 -10.84 -14.30 -0.57
N ARG A 57 -10.88 -13.54 0.53
CA ARG A 57 -10.92 -12.08 0.53
C ARG A 57 -9.83 -11.51 1.43
N VAL A 58 -9.03 -10.61 0.88
CA VAL A 58 -8.00 -9.84 1.59
C VAL A 58 -8.36 -8.35 1.54
N PRO A 59 -7.81 -7.50 2.44
CA PRO A 59 -7.99 -6.06 2.35
C PRO A 59 -7.58 -5.53 0.99
N ARG A 60 -8.25 -4.47 0.52
CA ARG A 60 -7.98 -3.89 -0.80
C ARG A 60 -6.53 -3.45 -0.96
N VAL A 61 -5.97 -2.75 0.03
CA VAL A 61 -4.53 -2.39 0.04
C VAL A 61 -3.60 -3.60 -0.14
N VAL A 62 -3.97 -4.77 0.38
CA VAL A 62 -3.15 -5.99 0.26
C VAL A 62 -3.25 -6.55 -1.15
N SER A 63 -4.45 -6.61 -1.72
CA SER A 63 -4.65 -7.01 -3.12
C SER A 63 -3.90 -6.08 -4.09
N ASP A 64 -3.99 -4.77 -3.86
CA ASP A 64 -3.28 -3.78 -4.66
C ASP A 64 -1.76 -3.97 -4.50
N ALA A 65 -1.26 -4.19 -3.29
CA ALA A 65 0.17 -4.42 -3.04
C ALA A 65 0.68 -5.71 -3.68
N MET A 66 -0.13 -6.78 -3.71
CA MET A 66 0.21 -8.01 -4.44
C MET A 66 0.35 -7.73 -5.94
N THR A 67 -0.56 -6.93 -6.51
CA THR A 67 -0.50 -6.49 -7.91
C THR A 67 0.76 -5.68 -8.19
N VAL A 68 1.08 -4.69 -7.36
CA VAL A 68 2.34 -3.91 -7.48
C VAL A 68 3.56 -4.82 -7.38
N THR A 69 3.53 -5.81 -6.50
CA THR A 69 4.64 -6.77 -6.32
C THR A 69 4.89 -7.57 -7.60
N THR A 70 3.82 -8.09 -8.22
CA THR A 70 3.93 -8.83 -9.47
C THR A 70 4.34 -7.95 -10.64
N ASP A 71 3.83 -6.72 -10.72
CA ASP A 71 4.14 -5.77 -11.80
C ASP A 71 5.60 -5.31 -11.76
N LEU A 72 6.18 -5.22 -10.56
CA LEU A 72 7.60 -4.93 -10.36
C LEU A 72 8.51 -6.15 -10.57
N GLY A 73 7.95 -7.31 -10.93
CA GLY A 73 8.70 -8.54 -11.20
C GLY A 73 9.11 -9.34 -9.96
N TYR A 74 8.52 -9.06 -8.80
CA TYR A 74 8.72 -9.81 -7.56
C TYR A 74 7.60 -10.83 -7.34
N ARG A 75 7.88 -11.87 -6.57
CA ARG A 75 6.91 -12.93 -6.24
C ARG A 75 6.39 -12.83 -4.80
N TYR A 76 7.25 -12.38 -3.89
CA TYR A 76 6.97 -12.48 -2.46
C TYR A 76 6.68 -11.12 -1.84
N LEU A 77 5.64 -11.07 -1.02
CA LEU A 77 5.21 -9.88 -0.29
C LEU A 77 5.13 -10.20 1.21
N TRP A 78 5.70 -9.33 2.04
CA TRP A 78 5.53 -9.37 3.48
C TRP A 78 4.41 -8.40 3.89
N VAL A 79 3.44 -8.91 4.66
CA VAL A 79 2.31 -8.15 5.21
C VAL A 79 2.14 -8.53 6.67
N ASP A 80 2.25 -7.57 7.58
CA ASP A 80 2.23 -7.78 9.03
C ASP A 80 1.00 -8.58 9.52
N GLN A 81 -0.20 -8.26 9.06
CA GLN A 81 -1.45 -8.90 9.46
C GLN A 81 -1.51 -10.40 9.13
N PHE A 82 -0.81 -10.84 8.08
CA PHE A 82 -0.82 -12.23 7.63
C PHE A 82 0.46 -12.99 8.01
N CYS A 83 1.60 -12.31 7.98
CA CYS A 83 2.92 -12.92 8.16
C CYS A 83 3.31 -13.03 9.64
N ILE A 84 2.67 -12.27 10.53
CA ILE A 84 2.83 -12.37 11.98
C ILE A 84 1.65 -13.17 12.55
N ASP A 85 1.98 -14.18 13.35
CA ASP A 85 0.96 -14.95 14.06
C ASP A 85 0.43 -14.17 15.28
N GLN A 86 -0.67 -13.43 15.08
CA GLN A 86 -1.29 -12.60 16.11
C GLN A 86 -1.84 -13.40 17.30
N LYS A 87 -1.94 -14.73 17.20
CA LYS A 87 -2.38 -15.61 18.29
C LYS A 87 -1.20 -16.23 19.06
N ALA A 88 0.04 -15.94 18.64
CA ALA A 88 1.22 -16.40 19.35
C ALA A 88 1.35 -15.74 20.72
N ASP A 89 2.20 -16.34 21.56
CA ASP A 89 2.50 -15.81 22.88
C ASP A 89 3.08 -14.40 22.81
N ALA A 90 2.79 -13.57 23.82
CA ALA A 90 3.22 -12.18 23.89
C ALA A 90 4.74 -12.04 23.77
N ALA A 91 5.52 -12.98 24.33
CA ALA A 91 6.97 -12.98 24.20
C ALA A 91 7.45 -13.15 22.75
N VAL A 92 6.75 -13.98 21.96
CA VAL A 92 7.05 -14.19 20.54
C VAL A 92 6.69 -12.96 19.72
N LEU A 93 5.55 -12.34 20.01
CA LEU A 93 5.13 -11.09 19.38
C LEU A 93 6.12 -9.96 19.66
N VAL A 94 6.56 -9.79 20.92
CA VAL A 94 7.56 -8.78 21.28
C VAL A 94 8.88 -9.01 20.54
N ASN A 95 9.33 -10.26 20.42
CA ASN A 95 10.54 -10.58 19.67
C ASN A 95 10.37 -10.26 18.16
N LEU A 96 9.23 -10.59 17.56
CA LEU A 96 8.95 -10.26 16.16
C LEU A 96 8.89 -8.75 15.92
N ILE A 97 8.22 -8.01 16.81
CA ILE A 97 8.18 -6.54 16.78
C ILE A 97 9.60 -5.97 16.88
N SER A 98 10.44 -6.55 17.74
CA SER A 98 11.84 -6.11 17.89
C SER A 98 12.70 -6.36 16.64
N GLN A 99 12.26 -7.21 15.72
CA GLN A 99 12.95 -7.55 14.47
C GLN A 99 12.32 -6.89 13.23
N MET A 100 11.30 -6.03 13.39
CA MET A 100 10.66 -5.36 12.27
C MET A 100 11.64 -4.51 11.46
N ASP A 101 12.62 -3.91 12.13
CA ASP A 101 13.73 -3.18 11.53
C ASP A 101 14.48 -4.02 10.49
N LEU A 102 14.84 -5.25 10.84
CA LEU A 102 15.53 -6.19 9.94
C LEU A 102 14.65 -6.63 8.76
N ILE A 103 13.33 -6.75 8.98
CA ILE A 103 12.38 -7.10 7.92
C ILE A 103 12.32 -5.99 6.88
N TYR A 104 12.17 -4.73 7.29
CA TYR A 104 12.14 -3.62 6.34
C TYR A 104 13.50 -3.37 5.70
N MET A 105 14.59 -3.55 6.44
CA MET A 105 15.96 -3.40 5.93
C MET A 105 16.32 -4.46 4.87
N SER A 106 15.79 -5.68 5.00
CA SER A 106 16.08 -6.78 4.08
C SER A 106 15.11 -6.85 2.89
N ALA A 107 14.04 -6.04 2.89
CA ALA A 107 13.12 -5.95 1.77
C ALA A 107 13.77 -5.18 0.61
N GLN A 108 13.46 -5.56 -0.62
CA GLN A 108 14.00 -4.87 -1.81
C GLN A 108 13.36 -3.50 -2.02
N LEU A 109 12.08 -3.40 -1.65
CA LEU A 109 11.27 -2.19 -1.73
C LEU A 109 10.17 -2.31 -0.66
N THR A 110 9.87 -1.18 -0.02
CA THR A 110 8.68 -1.07 0.83
C THR A 110 7.61 -0.25 0.13
N ILE A 111 6.46 -0.88 -0.09
CA ILE A 111 5.24 -0.26 -0.60
C ILE A 111 4.55 0.42 0.58
N ILE A 112 4.27 1.71 0.46
CA ILE A 112 3.70 2.51 1.54
C ILE A 112 2.35 3.05 1.12
N ALA A 113 1.30 2.61 1.80
CA ALA A 113 -0.06 3.12 1.65
C ALA A 113 -0.23 4.39 2.50
N ALA A 114 0.02 5.55 1.88
CA ALA A 114 -0.17 6.87 2.48
C ALA A 114 -1.45 7.56 2.00
N SER A 115 -2.39 6.78 1.45
CA SER A 115 -3.72 7.21 1.01
C SER A 115 -4.71 7.24 2.18
N THR A 116 -5.85 7.90 1.98
CA THR A 116 -6.94 7.94 2.97
C THR A 116 -7.94 6.80 2.81
N SER A 117 -7.87 6.05 1.71
CA SER A 117 -8.90 5.09 1.27
C SER A 117 -8.65 3.64 1.66
N GLY A 118 -7.58 3.33 2.41
CA GLY A 118 -7.26 1.93 2.74
C GLY A 118 -6.94 1.07 1.50
N ALA A 119 -6.49 1.71 0.42
CA ALA A 119 -6.14 1.11 -0.88
C ALA A 119 -4.86 1.78 -1.46
N LEU A 120 -4.38 1.33 -2.62
CA LEU A 120 -3.29 2.00 -3.36
C LEU A 120 -3.85 2.69 -4.61
N PRO A 121 -4.12 4.01 -4.58
CA PRO A 121 -4.67 4.73 -5.72
C PRO A 121 -3.77 4.66 -6.96
N GLY A 122 -4.37 4.34 -8.10
CA GLY A 122 -3.68 4.12 -9.37
C GLY A 122 -3.27 2.67 -9.64
N VAL A 123 -3.59 1.74 -8.74
CA VAL A 123 -3.34 0.31 -8.92
C VAL A 123 -4.66 -0.41 -9.20
N GLY A 124 -4.67 -1.26 -10.24
CA GLY A 124 -5.86 -2.02 -10.64
C GLY A 124 -7.09 -1.13 -10.86
N ASP A 125 -8.18 -1.44 -10.16
CA ASP A 125 -9.45 -0.71 -10.24
C ASP A 125 -9.56 0.44 -9.21
N THR A 126 -8.47 0.82 -8.54
CA THR A 126 -8.45 1.90 -7.54
C THR A 126 -8.14 3.24 -8.22
N PRO A 127 -9.13 4.10 -8.53
CA PRO A 127 -8.85 5.37 -9.19
C PRO A 127 -8.13 6.34 -8.26
N ARG A 128 -7.26 7.16 -8.84
CA ARG A 128 -6.71 8.34 -8.15
C ARG A 128 -7.77 9.43 -8.04
N THR A 129 -7.65 10.28 -7.03
CA THR A 129 -8.51 11.45 -6.89
C THR A 129 -8.25 12.41 -8.05
N GLN A 130 -9.22 12.53 -8.94
CA GLN A 130 -9.12 13.39 -10.11
C GLN A 130 -8.99 14.87 -9.72
N GLN A 131 -8.14 15.59 -10.44
CA GLN A 131 -8.06 17.04 -10.33
C GLN A 131 -9.39 17.65 -10.81
N LYS A 132 -9.91 18.62 -10.05
CA LYS A 132 -11.13 19.32 -10.46
C LYS A 132 -10.76 20.35 -11.53
N LEU A 133 -11.37 20.20 -12.69
CA LEU A 133 -11.30 21.15 -13.79
C LEU A 133 -12.49 22.09 -13.72
N LEU A 134 -12.24 23.40 -13.69
CA LEU A 134 -13.26 24.42 -13.84
C LEU A 134 -12.97 25.23 -15.11
N SER A 135 -13.78 25.01 -16.14
CA SER A 135 -13.76 25.84 -17.35
C SER A 135 -14.65 27.04 -17.15
N ILE A 136 -14.07 28.23 -17.17
CA ILE A 136 -14.79 29.50 -17.13
C ILE A 136 -14.95 30.00 -18.57
N PRO A 137 -16.17 29.95 -19.14
CA PRO A 137 -16.42 30.50 -20.46
C PRO A 137 -16.27 32.03 -20.44
N PRO A 138 -15.84 32.65 -21.55
CA PRO A 138 -15.67 34.10 -21.60
C PRO A 138 -17.02 34.82 -21.36
N PRO A 139 -17.01 35.98 -20.67
CA PRO A 139 -18.22 36.72 -20.38
C PRO A 139 -18.90 37.18 -21.67
N GLY A 140 -20.13 36.71 -21.91
CA GLY A 140 -20.98 37.17 -23.02
C GLY A 140 -21.18 36.21 -24.19
N ALA A 141 -20.71 34.96 -24.14
CA ALA A 141 -20.88 34.00 -25.23
C ALA A 141 -21.93 32.91 -24.92
N PRO A 142 -23.21 33.05 -25.34
CA PRO A 142 -24.08 31.91 -25.48
C PRO A 142 -23.76 31.21 -26.81
N GLY A 143 -23.04 30.09 -26.75
CA GLY A 143 -23.00 29.10 -27.83
C GLY A 143 -21.95 29.30 -28.94
N SER A 144 -20.78 29.92 -28.69
CA SER A 144 -19.71 29.98 -29.68
C SER A 144 -18.68 28.86 -29.52
N SER A 145 -18.44 28.17 -30.63
CA SER A 145 -17.39 27.20 -30.93
C SER A 145 -16.02 27.47 -30.29
N ASP A 146 -15.42 26.37 -29.80
CA ASP A 146 -14.09 26.04 -29.26
C ASP A 146 -12.85 26.96 -29.37
N ASP A 147 -12.93 28.19 -29.88
CA ASP A 147 -11.75 29.05 -30.10
C ASP A 147 -11.82 30.44 -29.42
N ALA A 148 -12.81 30.65 -28.54
CA ALA A 148 -12.93 31.88 -27.76
C ALA A 148 -12.29 31.72 -26.37
N GLY A 149 -11.02 32.13 -26.24
CA GLY A 149 -10.16 32.24 -25.04
C GLY A 149 -10.84 32.17 -23.66
N GLY A 150 -11.31 30.99 -23.28
CA GLY A 150 -11.79 30.68 -21.93
C GLY A 150 -10.62 30.44 -20.98
N PHE A 151 -10.87 30.58 -19.68
CA PHE A 151 -9.89 30.22 -18.67
C PHE A 151 -10.20 28.84 -18.12
N THR A 152 -9.26 27.91 -18.25
CA THR A 152 -9.32 26.63 -17.56
C THR A 152 -8.55 26.74 -16.27
N ILE A 153 -9.27 26.71 -15.15
CA ILE A 153 -8.67 26.65 -13.81
C ILE A 153 -8.63 25.19 -13.39
N PHE A 154 -7.48 24.72 -12.94
CA PHE A 154 -7.33 23.41 -12.33
C PHE A 154 -6.76 23.56 -10.92
N THR A 155 -7.17 22.69 -10.02
CA THR A 155 -6.54 22.57 -8.70
C THR A 155 -5.21 21.87 -8.85
N THR A 156 -4.10 22.46 -8.38
CA THR A 156 -2.84 21.72 -8.27
C THR A 156 -2.98 20.66 -7.19
N SER A 157 -2.60 19.43 -7.49
CA SER A 157 -2.48 18.39 -6.47
C SER A 157 -1.53 18.86 -5.37
N PRO A 158 -1.79 18.55 -4.08
CA PRO A 158 -0.82 18.81 -3.05
C PRO A 158 0.45 18.01 -3.36
N HIS A 159 1.60 18.67 -3.28
CA HIS A 159 2.91 18.06 -3.53
C HIS A 159 3.04 16.75 -2.74
N VAL A 160 3.44 15.66 -3.40
CA VAL A 160 3.45 14.31 -2.83
C VAL A 160 4.10 14.21 -1.44
N TYR A 161 5.18 14.95 -1.17
CA TYR A 161 5.83 14.97 0.14
C TYR A 161 4.94 15.57 1.25
N GLU A 162 4.15 16.59 0.94
CA GLU A 162 3.20 17.19 1.88
C GLU A 162 2.01 16.26 2.12
N SER A 163 1.56 15.55 1.08
CA SER A 163 0.54 14.51 1.19
C SER A 163 1.00 13.37 2.10
N VAL A 164 2.24 12.89 1.94
CA VAL A 164 2.83 11.87 2.81
C VAL A 164 2.92 12.38 4.26
N LYS A 165 3.47 13.57 4.52
CA LYS A 165 3.60 14.12 5.88
C LYS A 165 2.25 14.28 6.60
N LYS A 166 1.19 14.57 5.86
CA LYS A 166 -0.16 14.76 6.41
C LYS A 166 -0.93 13.45 6.58
N SER A 167 -0.48 12.37 5.93
CA SER A 167 -1.14 11.07 6.01
C SER A 167 -1.22 10.54 7.44
N VAL A 168 -2.28 9.77 7.74
CA VAL A 168 -2.42 9.05 9.01
C VAL A 168 -1.27 8.07 9.22
N TRP A 169 -0.74 7.53 8.12
CA TRP A 169 0.46 6.70 8.12
C TRP A 169 1.62 7.44 8.80
N TYR A 170 2.03 8.60 8.28
CA TYR A 170 3.22 9.33 8.76
C TYR A 170 3.15 9.76 10.24
N GLN A 171 1.96 9.88 10.80
CA GLN A 171 1.77 10.25 12.21
C GLN A 171 2.05 9.09 13.18
N ARG A 172 2.28 7.86 12.70
CA ARG A 172 2.56 6.70 13.54
C ARG A 172 4.03 6.64 13.93
N GLY A 173 4.29 6.31 15.20
CA GLY A 173 5.66 6.15 15.73
C GLY A 173 6.49 5.07 15.01
N TRP A 174 5.84 4.10 14.38
CA TRP A 174 6.50 3.00 13.65
C TRP A 174 6.99 3.39 12.26
N CYS A 175 6.46 4.46 11.65
CA CYS A 175 6.82 4.84 10.27
C CYS A 175 8.27 5.25 10.11
N PHE A 176 8.98 5.60 11.19
CA PHE A 176 10.41 5.87 11.13
C PHE A 176 11.22 4.63 10.75
N GLN A 177 10.95 3.47 11.37
CA GLN A 177 11.65 2.22 11.04
C GLN A 177 11.37 1.80 9.59
N GLU A 178 10.12 1.96 9.16
CA GLU A 178 9.65 1.58 7.82
C GLU A 178 10.22 2.49 6.73
N SER A 179 10.38 3.79 7.01
CA SER A 179 10.86 4.79 6.04
C SER A 179 12.37 4.99 6.01
N VAL A 180 13.07 4.75 7.12
CA VAL A 180 14.52 5.02 7.20
C VAL A 180 15.33 3.78 6.86
N LEU A 181 14.81 2.59 7.13
CA LEU A 181 15.57 1.34 6.96
C LEU A 181 15.34 0.68 5.61
N SER A 182 14.24 1.00 4.93
CA SER A 182 13.93 0.44 3.61
C SER A 182 14.87 1.01 2.53
N PRO A 183 15.60 0.17 1.78
CA PRO A 183 16.58 0.63 0.79
C PRO A 183 15.94 1.43 -0.35
N ALA A 184 14.69 1.08 -0.69
CA ALA A 184 13.82 1.81 -1.58
C ALA A 184 12.39 1.83 -1.02
N ARG A 185 11.63 2.88 -1.37
CA ARG A 185 10.27 3.14 -0.90
C ARG A 185 9.39 3.61 -2.04
N LEU A 186 8.18 3.06 -2.13
CA LEU A 186 7.18 3.49 -3.10
C LEU A 186 5.91 3.92 -2.36
N TYR A 187 5.69 5.22 -2.29
CA TYR A 187 4.56 5.84 -1.62
C TYR A 187 3.39 5.99 -2.58
N PHE A 188 2.22 5.51 -2.17
CA PHE A 188 0.96 5.76 -2.83
C PHE A 188 0.15 6.76 -2.01
N THR A 189 -0.14 7.92 -2.60
CA THR A 189 -1.05 8.92 -2.02
C THR A 189 -2.35 8.97 -2.83
N ASP A 190 -3.32 9.76 -2.40
CA ASP A 190 -4.60 9.91 -3.12
C ASP A 190 -4.46 10.54 -4.53
N HIS A 191 -3.33 11.20 -4.80
CA HIS A 191 -3.10 11.94 -6.05
C HIS A 191 -1.88 11.44 -6.83
N GLU A 192 -0.77 11.21 -6.15
CA GLU A 192 0.56 10.99 -6.77
C GLU A 192 1.27 9.79 -6.15
N THR A 193 2.24 9.25 -6.90
CA THR A 193 3.13 8.18 -6.44
C THR A 193 4.55 8.71 -6.34
N LEU A 194 5.23 8.40 -5.24
CA LEU A 194 6.62 8.81 -5.02
C LEU A 194 7.50 7.59 -4.83
N PHE A 195 8.50 7.44 -5.69
CA PHE A 195 9.56 6.46 -5.54
C PHE A 195 10.80 7.13 -4.94
N GLN A 196 11.33 6.58 -3.84
CA GLN A 196 12.50 7.13 -3.17
C GLN A 196 13.48 6.03 -2.78
N THR A 197 14.75 6.20 -3.14
CA THR A 197 15.87 5.38 -2.67
C THR A 197 16.76 6.19 -1.72
N HIS A 198 17.79 5.59 -1.12
CA HIS A 198 18.76 6.34 -0.33
C HIS A 198 19.57 7.37 -1.15
N SER A 199 19.61 7.25 -2.47
CA SER A 199 20.46 8.07 -3.35
C SER A 199 19.67 8.98 -4.29
N SER A 200 18.38 8.73 -4.52
CA SER A 200 17.56 9.45 -5.51
C SER A 200 16.07 9.46 -5.13
N ALA A 201 15.32 10.46 -5.59
CA ALA A 201 13.86 10.50 -5.48
C ALA A 201 13.22 10.85 -6.83
N PHE A 202 12.11 10.20 -7.17
CA PHE A 202 11.33 10.39 -8.40
C PHE A 202 9.82 10.39 -8.05
N SER A 203 9.05 11.32 -8.60
CA SER A 203 7.60 11.43 -8.35
C SER A 203 6.83 11.51 -9.67
N GLU A 204 5.70 10.83 -9.74
CA GLU A 204 4.74 10.85 -10.86
C GLU A 204 3.31 11.13 -10.36
#